data_AF-A0A9D2I0A6-F1
#
_entry.id   AF-A0A9D2I0A6-F1
#
_cell.length_a   1.000
_cell.length_b   1.000
_cell.length_c   1.000
_cell.angle_alpha   90.00
_cell.angle_beta   90.00
_cell.angle_gamma   90.00
#
_symmetry.space_group_name_H-M   'P 1'
#
loop_
_entity.id
_entity.type
_entity.pdbx_description
1 polymer ?
#
loop_
_entity_poly.entity_id
_entity_poly.type
_entity_poly.pdbx_seq_one_letter_code
_entity_poly.pdbx_strand_id
1 'polypeptide(L)'
;MNQISLIGRLVRPIELQEVGAGRFVANNTLAVQRLKKKEDGQSQADFIPIVVWDKLAHLLKQYCSKGSLIGVNGRLASRSYTNGNNQKVYVVELIVDDLHFIEPKKKQDTQTTTSDSPDIVELPF
;
A
#
# COMPACT_ATOMS: atom_id res chain seq x y z
N MET A 1 9.75 25.86 -1.48
CA MET A 1 9.08 24.89 -0.58
C MET A 1 8.51 23.77 -1.43
N ASN A 2 8.86 22.50 -1.17
CA ASN A 2 8.34 21.31 -1.88
C ASN A 2 7.76 20.37 -0.82
N GLN A 3 6.43 20.37 -0.70
CA GLN A 3 5.69 19.56 0.26
C GLN A 3 4.42 19.05 -0.43
N ILE A 4 4.19 17.74 -0.33
CA ILE A 4 3.00 17.08 -0.85
C ILE A 4 2.41 16.23 0.27
N SER A 5 1.08 16.29 0.40
CA SER A 5 0.29 15.49 1.32
C SER A 5 -0.82 14.81 0.53
N LEU A 6 -0.88 13.47 0.60
CA LEU A 6 -1.86 12.68 -0.14
C LEU A 6 -2.48 11.61 0.75
N ILE A 7 -3.75 11.29 0.48
CA ILE A 7 -4.43 10.13 1.04
C ILE A 7 -4.85 9.25 -0.12
N GLY A 8 -4.57 7.96 -0.04
CA GLY A 8 -4.95 7.02 -1.08
C GLY A 8 -4.71 5.57 -0.70
N ARG A 9 -4.98 4.67 -1.65
CA ARG A 9 -4.86 3.23 -1.44
C ARG A 9 -3.64 2.64 -2.12
N LEU A 10 -2.94 1.73 -1.44
CA LEU A 10 -1.83 0.99 -2.02
C LEU A 10 -2.32 0.05 -3.12
N VAL A 11 -1.74 0.13 -4.32
CA VAL A 11 -2.20 -0.64 -5.49
C VAL A 11 -1.57 -2.03 -5.55
N ARG A 12 -0.36 -2.19 -4.99
CA ARG A 12 0.42 -3.42 -5.05
C ARG A 12 0.75 -3.95 -3.65
N PRO A 13 1.02 -5.26 -3.50
CA PRO A 13 1.62 -5.79 -2.27
C PRO A 13 2.91 -5.02 -1.93
N ILE A 14 3.20 -4.88 -0.64
CA ILE A 14 4.41 -4.17 -0.20
C ILE A 14 5.57 -5.15 -0.21
N GLU A 15 6.62 -4.79 -0.92
CA GLU A 15 7.88 -5.52 -1.01
C GLU A 15 8.99 -4.63 -0.46
N LEU A 16 9.82 -5.19 0.41
CA LEU A 16 11.01 -4.54 0.93
C LEU A 16 12.20 -4.99 0.10
N GLN A 17 12.96 -4.02 -0.40
CA GLN A 17 14.18 -4.27 -1.15
C GLN A 17 15.35 -3.64 -0.39
N GLU A 18 16.40 -4.41 -0.17
CA GLU A 18 17.66 -3.88 0.37
C GLU A 18 18.48 -3.29 -0.78
N VAL A 19 18.89 -2.03 -0.65
CA VAL A 19 19.62 -1.28 -1.72
C VAL A 19 21.10 -1.09 -1.35
N GLY A 20 21.58 -1.86 -0.37
CA GLY A 20 22.96 -1.85 0.11
C GLY A 20 23.16 -1.03 1.38
N ALA A 21 24.26 -1.34 2.09
CA ALA A 21 24.61 -0.74 3.38
C ALA A 21 23.49 -0.81 4.43
N GLY A 22 22.68 -1.89 4.42
CA GLY A 22 21.58 -2.08 5.36
C GLY A 22 20.39 -1.12 5.17
N ARG A 23 20.31 -0.42 4.02
CA ARG A 23 19.20 0.47 3.70
C ARG A 23 18.08 -0.27 2.99
N PHE A 24 16.86 -0.05 3.44
CA PHE A 24 15.67 -0.69 2.88
C PHE A 24 14.79 0.33 2.16
N VAL A 25 14.20 -0.08 1.05
CA VAL A 25 13.23 0.72 0.30
C VAL A 25 11.98 -0.09 0.04
N ALA A 26 10.82 0.58 0.08
CA ALA A 26 9.56 0.06 -0.42
C ALA A 26 9.04 0.99 -1.52
N ASN A 27 8.92 0.45 -2.72
CA ASN A 27 8.34 1.15 -3.87
C ASN A 27 6.90 0.69 -4.06
N ASN A 28 5.97 1.63 -4.15
CA ASN A 28 4.57 1.31 -4.43
C ASN A 28 3.92 2.42 -5.28
N THR A 29 2.63 2.28 -5.54
CA THR A 29 1.81 3.30 -6.18
C THR A 29 0.58 3.54 -5.33
N LEU A 30 0.32 4.82 -5.06
CA LEU A 30 -0.85 5.27 -4.34
C LEU A 30 -1.94 5.64 -5.35
N ALA A 31 -3.09 4.98 -5.26
CA ALA A 31 -4.30 5.39 -5.96
C ALA A 31 -4.98 6.49 -5.15
N VAL A 32 -4.94 7.72 -5.66
CA VAL A 32 -5.54 8.91 -5.04
C VAL A 32 -6.81 9.24 -5.80
N GLN A 33 -7.95 9.21 -5.12
CA GLN A 33 -9.24 9.47 -5.74
C GLN A 33 -9.38 10.97 -6.08
N ARG A 34 -9.82 11.27 -7.31
CA ARG A 34 -10.14 12.64 -7.73
C ARG A 34 -11.47 13.08 -7.13
N LEU A 35 -11.55 14.33 -6.69
CA LEU A 35 -12.75 14.91 -6.08
C LEU A 35 -13.93 15.02 -7.06
N LYS A 36 -13.64 15.37 -8.32
CA LYS A 36 -14.66 15.47 -9.37
C LYS A 36 -14.85 14.12 -10.04
N LYS A 37 -16.10 13.64 -10.05
CA LYS A 37 -16.51 12.51 -10.89
C LYS A 37 -16.56 12.97 -12.35
N LYS A 38 -16.35 12.03 -13.28
CA LYS A 38 -16.58 12.28 -14.71
C LYS A 38 -18.07 12.47 -14.99
N GLU A 39 -18.39 13.02 -16.16
CA GLU A 39 -19.78 13.20 -16.63
C GLU A 39 -20.56 11.88 -16.70
N ASP A 40 -19.87 10.75 -16.84
CA ASP A 40 -20.42 9.39 -16.81
C ASP A 40 -20.69 8.84 -15.39
N GLY A 41 -20.39 9.62 -14.34
CA GLY A 41 -20.55 9.24 -12.94
C GLY A 41 -19.45 8.32 -12.38
N GLN A 42 -18.43 7.95 -13.17
CA GLN A 42 -17.35 7.07 -12.73
C GLN A 42 -16.33 7.82 -11.87
N SER A 43 -15.84 7.14 -10.82
CA SER A 43 -14.77 7.64 -9.96
C SER A 43 -13.41 7.47 -10.64
N GLN A 44 -12.64 8.54 -10.75
CA GLN A 44 -11.29 8.51 -11.31
C GLN A 44 -10.25 8.53 -10.18
N ALA A 45 -9.12 7.85 -10.40
CA ALA A 45 -7.98 7.90 -9.51
C ALA A 45 -6.70 8.27 -10.28
N ASP A 46 -5.83 9.02 -9.61
CA ASP A 46 -4.46 9.26 -10.01
C ASP A 46 -3.54 8.22 -9.35
N PHE A 47 -2.55 7.77 -10.11
CA PHE A 47 -1.63 6.72 -9.68
C PHE A 47 -0.25 7.34 -9.44
N ILE A 48 0.03 7.66 -8.19
CA ILE A 48 1.26 8.37 -7.81
C ILE A 48 2.30 7.35 -7.33
N PRO A 49 3.46 7.21 -7.99
CA PRO A 49 4.56 6.41 -7.48
C PRO A 49 5.05 6.98 -6.15
N ILE A 50 5.18 6.12 -5.14
CA ILE A 50 5.73 6.48 -3.84
C ILE A 50 6.98 5.65 -3.55
N VAL A 51 7.95 6.29 -2.89
CA VAL A 51 9.19 5.66 -2.42
C VAL A 51 9.30 5.91 -0.92
N VAL A 52 9.37 4.84 -0.15
CA VAL A 52 9.45 4.87 1.31
C VAL A 52 10.75 4.22 1.74
N TRP A 53 11.49 4.88 2.63
CA TRP A 53 12.81 4.41 3.06
C TRP A 53 12.82 3.89 4.50
N ASP A 54 13.74 2.97 4.75
CA ASP A 54 14.24 2.54 6.04
C ASP A 54 13.10 2.20 7.02
N LYS A 55 13.05 2.84 8.20
CA LYS A 55 12.06 2.57 9.25
C LYS A 55 10.62 2.67 8.74
N LEU A 56 10.31 3.67 7.91
CA LEU A 56 8.97 3.86 7.37
C LEU A 56 8.59 2.73 6.41
N ALA A 57 9.55 2.21 5.64
CA ALA A 57 9.31 1.06 4.76
C ALA A 57 8.93 -0.18 5.57
N HIS A 58 9.65 -0.45 6.67
CA HIS A 58 9.32 -1.56 7.57
C HIS A 58 7.94 -1.39 8.22
N LEU A 59 7.61 -0.19 8.70
CA LEU A 59 6.28 0.10 9.25
C LEU A 59 5.18 -0.12 8.22
N LEU A 60 5.38 0.36 6.98
CA LEU A 60 4.44 0.16 5.89
C LEU A 60 4.19 -1.34 5.67
N LYS A 61 5.25 -2.16 5.57
CA LYS A 61 5.14 -3.61 5.39
C LYS A 61 4.43 -4.31 6.56
N GLN A 62 4.65 -3.84 7.78
CA GLN A 62 4.09 -4.45 8.99
C GLN A 62 2.58 -4.19 9.13
N TYR A 63 2.15 -2.96 8.83
CA TYR A 63 0.80 -2.49 9.14
C TYR A 63 -0.13 -2.39 7.93
N CYS A 64 0.41 -2.40 6.71
CA CYS A 64 -0.38 -2.26 5.49
C CYS A 64 -0.27 -3.49 4.58
N SER A 65 -1.24 -3.59 3.69
CA SER A 65 -1.29 -4.57 2.61
C SER A 65 -1.77 -3.87 1.32
N LYS A 66 -1.83 -4.63 0.22
CA LYS A 66 -2.54 -4.16 -0.98
C LYS A 66 -3.95 -3.69 -0.59
N GLY A 67 -4.34 -2.53 -1.10
CA GLY A 67 -5.64 -1.91 -0.87
C GLY A 67 -5.74 -1.07 0.40
N SER A 68 -4.78 -1.11 1.33
CA SER A 68 -4.83 -0.32 2.56
C SER A 68 -4.88 1.17 2.26
N LEU A 69 -5.77 1.90 2.96
CA LEU A 69 -5.83 3.35 2.92
C LEU A 69 -4.77 3.96 3.84
N ILE A 70 -3.91 4.80 3.26
CA ILE A 70 -2.82 5.48 3.98
C ILE A 70 -2.80 6.97 3.64
N GLY A 71 -2.39 7.78 4.60
CA GLY A 71 -1.96 9.15 4.39
C GLY A 71 -0.44 9.23 4.31
N VAL A 72 0.08 9.99 3.37
CA VAL A 72 1.52 10.17 3.16
C VAL A 72 1.84 11.64 3.05
N ASN A 73 2.92 12.07 3.70
CA ASN A 73 3.51 13.38 3.51
C ASN A 73 4.95 13.22 3.00
N GLY A 74 5.38 14.14 2.16
CA GLY A 74 6.76 14.14 1.68
C GLY A 74 7.00 15.16 0.57
N ARG A 75 7.88 14.79 -0.37
CA ARG A 75 8.33 15.68 -1.46
C ARG A 75 8.35 14.96 -2.80
N LEU A 76 8.11 15.70 -3.88
CA LEU A 76 8.27 15.18 -5.23
C LEU A 76 9.74 15.22 -5.63
N ALA A 77 10.22 14.12 -6.20
CA ALA A 77 11.53 14.00 -6.80
C ALA A 77 11.38 13.59 -8.26
N SER A 78 12.14 14.24 -9.14
CA SER A 78 12.29 13.82 -10.52
C SER A 78 13.64 13.16 -10.68
N ARG A 79 13.67 11.98 -11.29
CA ARG A 79 14.91 11.32 -11.70
C ARG A 79 14.82 10.85 -13.13
N SER A 80 15.97 10.65 -13.74
CA SER A 80 16.06 10.05 -15.06
C SER A 80 16.99 8.87 -15.07
N TYR A 81 16.66 7.85 -15.86
CA TYR A 81 17.54 6.72 -16.13
C TYR A 81 17.48 6.37 -17.62
N THR A 82 18.54 5.76 -18.12
CA THR A 82 18.58 5.22 -19.48
C THR A 82 18.05 3.80 -19.46
N ASN A 83 17.03 3.50 -20.27
CA ASN A 83 16.51 2.15 -20.39
C ASN A 83 17.41 1.29 -21.31
N GLY A 84 17.14 -0.02 -21.41
CA GLY A 84 17.90 -0.94 -22.26
C GLY A 84 17.93 -0.57 -23.76
N ASN A 85 17.01 0.29 -24.21
CA ASN A 85 16.91 0.78 -25.58
C ASN A 85 17.66 2.13 -25.78
N ASN A 86 18.53 2.50 -24.84
CA ASN A 86 19.28 3.75 -24.83
C ASN A 86 18.41 5.03 -24.83
N GLN A 87 17.16 4.94 -24.37
CA GLN A 87 16.27 6.09 -24.22
C GLN A 87 16.28 6.61 -22.79
N LYS A 88 16.30 7.94 -22.64
CA LYS A 88 16.22 8.61 -21.34
C LYS A 88 14.76 8.65 -20.87
N VAL A 89 14.46 7.93 -19.79
CA VAL A 89 13.14 7.90 -19.15
C VAL A 89 13.15 8.84 -17.96
N TYR A 90 12.14 9.70 -17.86
CA TYR A 90 11.93 10.57 -16.70
C TYR A 90 10.83 10.00 -15.81
N VAL A 91 11.09 9.96 -14.51
CA VAL A 91 10.14 9.48 -13.50
C VAL A 91 9.99 10.54 -12.43
N VAL A 92 8.74 10.89 -12.14
CA VAL A 92 8.37 11.72 -11.00
C VAL A 92 7.77 10.81 -9.95
N GLU A 93 8.35 10.84 -8.75
CA GLU A 93 7.94 10.00 -7.63
C GLU A 93 7.87 10.82 -6.34
N LEU A 94 7.00 10.40 -5.42
CA LEU A 94 6.87 11.02 -4.12
C LEU A 94 7.74 10.27 -3.11
N ILE A 95 8.77 10.94 -2.58
CA ILE A 95 9.57 10.44 -1.48
C ILE A 95 8.79 10.73 -0.19
N VAL A 96 8.44 9.67 0.53
CA VAL A 96 7.64 9.77 1.76
C VAL A 96 8.55 10.09 2.94
N ASP A 97 8.21 11.15 3.66
CA ASP A 97 8.86 11.58 4.90
C ASP A 97 8.04 11.22 6.15
N ASP A 98 6.71 11.05 6.00
CA ASP A 98 5.82 10.65 7.09
C ASP A 98 4.62 9.82 6.61
N LEU A 99 4.17 8.88 7.44
CA LEU A 99 3.12 7.90 7.16
C LEU A 99 2.02 7.93 8.22
N HIS A 100 0.78 8.03 7.76
CA HIS A 100 -0.42 7.97 8.59
C HIS A 100 -1.24 6.74 8.22
N PHE A 101 -1.45 5.85 9.17
CA PHE A 101 -2.28 4.66 9.00
C PHE A 101 -3.74 5.03 9.27
N ILE A 102 -4.58 4.97 8.24
CA ILE A 102 -5.99 5.43 8.33
C ILE A 102 -6.92 4.26 8.62
N GLU A 103 -6.66 3.08 8.03
CA GLU A 103 -7.45 1.89 8.28
C GLU A 103 -6.67 0.90 9.16
N PRO A 104 -7.20 0.48 10.32
CA PRO A 104 -6.59 -0.58 11.10
C PRO A 104 -6.65 -1.91 10.34
N LYS A 105 -5.61 -2.73 10.51
CA LYS A 105 -5.51 -4.07 9.92
C LYS A 105 -6.79 -4.86 10.22
N LYS A 106 -7.57 -5.18 9.17
CA LYS A 106 -8.77 -6.03 9.28
C LYS A 106 -8.32 -7.35 9.91
N LYS A 107 -8.74 -7.65 11.15
CA LYS A 107 -8.55 -8.98 11.74
C LYS A 107 -9.28 -9.94 10.81
N GLN A 108 -8.55 -10.87 10.20
CA GLN A 108 -9.16 -12.00 9.52
C GLN A 108 -9.80 -12.83 10.63
N ASP A 109 -11.13 -12.82 10.72
CA ASP A 109 -11.87 -13.79 11.50
C ASP A 109 -11.56 -15.17 10.90
N THR A 110 -10.68 -15.90 11.55
CA THR A 110 -10.52 -17.34 11.32
C THR A 110 -11.85 -17.97 11.74
N GLN A 111 -12.71 -18.26 10.76
CA GLN A 111 -13.90 -19.09 10.96
C GLN A 111 -13.41 -20.47 11.43
N THR A 112 -13.46 -20.69 12.75
CA THR A 112 -13.39 -22.02 13.34
C THR A 112 -14.61 -22.79 12.88
N THR A 113 -14.44 -23.68 11.90
CA THR A 113 -15.41 -24.70 11.54
C THR A 113 -15.54 -25.69 12.71
N THR A 114 -16.48 -25.45 13.62
CA THR A 114 -16.95 -26.45 14.58
C THR A 114 -17.58 -27.60 13.81
N SER A 115 -16.92 -28.76 13.85
CA SER A 115 -17.41 -30.03 13.35
C SER A 115 -18.51 -30.50 14.29
N ASP A 116 -19.76 -30.26 13.89
CA ASP A 116 -20.94 -30.79 14.54
C ASP A 116 -21.03 -32.31 14.25
N SER A 117 -21.17 -33.12 15.28
CA SER A 117 -21.51 -34.55 15.17
C SER A 117 -22.46 -34.87 16.33
N PRO A 118 -23.70 -35.29 16.05
CA PRO A 118 -24.76 -35.33 17.06
C PRO A 118 -24.65 -36.56 17.98
N ASP A 119 -25.11 -36.34 19.21
CA ASP A 119 -25.21 -37.28 20.32
C ASP A 119 -25.84 -38.63 19.93
N ILE A 120 -25.16 -39.72 20.28
CA ILE A 120 -25.78 -41.06 20.34
C ILE A 120 -26.52 -41.14 21.68
N VAL A 121 -27.84 -41.18 21.64
CA VAL A 121 -28.71 -41.43 22.79
C VAL A 121 -28.73 -42.93 23.08
N GLU A 122 -28.15 -43.34 24.22
CA GLU A 122 -28.22 -44.72 24.72
C GLU A 122 -29.49 -44.88 25.57
N LEU A 123 -30.37 -45.81 25.18
CA LEU A 123 -31.60 -46.18 25.90
C LEU A 123 -31.33 -47.31 26.92
N PRO A 124 -32.13 -47.44 27.98
CA PRO A 124 -31.77 -48.22 29.16
C PRO A 124 -32.05 -49.72 28.97
N PHE A 125 -31.08 -50.57 29.34
CA PHE A 125 -31.29 -51.89 29.94
C PHE A 125 -30.20 -52.14 30.98
#